data_AF-A0A7K0WMA2-F1
#
_entry.id   AF-A0A7K0WMA2-F1
#
_cell.length_a   1.000
_cell.length_b   1.000
_cell.length_c   1.000
_cell.angle_alpha   90.00
_cell.angle_beta   90.00
_cell.angle_gamma   90.00
#
_symmetry.space_group_name_H-M   'P 1'
#
loop_
_entity.id
_entity.type
_entity.pdbx_description
1 polymer ?
#
loop_
_entity_poly.entity_id
_entity_poly.type
_entity_poly.pdbx_seq_one_letter_code
_entity_poly.pdbx_strand_id
1 'polypeptide(L)'
;MSSSPQDTGVSAGVIESDSESGIAGESGSASVSGSASVSGTDRGPVAPHPSRPDALWLSALGVVAVGILLQAASAVADRWVPSGDDGYWSMMARSVFSSHPPLLGSSSSGAAATGYGFHHLGPVGFYLLAPFVAAFGGIGVAIGTSVINAVCAVTAAVAVRSAVGQRAGWFAVFGSALLAFAMGSELLVDPWNPHLATFAFWCALCCCWAVLSGSPWWAVPGVVAGSVALQTHLSFVPPSALVILVLLLGAAWAGTHSVPAHSVPEHSVSRWRGWLPVLTALAVGLVLSLPMLIQQFFADGPGNLSEVLSSRNPPGQQLGLQTGLRTLSQVFDPTN
;
A
#
# COMPACT_ATOMS: atom_id res chain seq x y z
N MET A 1 69.75 -1.73 2.60
CA MET A 1 70.32 -2.81 1.75
C MET A 1 69.11 -3.55 1.18
N SER A 2 68.73 -3.32 -0.09
CA SER A 2 69.14 -4.09 -1.29
C SER A 2 68.75 -5.57 -1.16
N SER A 3 68.01 -6.25 -2.05
CA SER A 3 67.45 -5.94 -3.41
C SER A 3 66.06 -6.65 -3.56
N SER A 4 65.32 -6.73 -4.68
CA SER A 4 65.38 -6.23 -6.07
C SER A 4 63.96 -6.30 -6.71
N PRO A 5 63.66 -5.65 -7.86
CA PRO A 5 62.36 -5.74 -8.56
C PRO A 5 62.34 -6.77 -9.70
N GLN A 6 61.16 -7.23 -10.14
CA GLN A 6 60.92 -7.78 -11.49
C GLN A 6 59.51 -7.47 -12.02
N ASP A 7 59.41 -7.49 -13.35
CA ASP A 7 58.46 -6.72 -14.16
C ASP A 7 57.26 -7.51 -14.73
N THR A 8 56.33 -6.75 -15.31
CA THR A 8 55.09 -7.20 -15.97
C THR A 8 55.20 -7.39 -17.49
N GLY A 9 54.32 -8.18 -18.10
CA GLY A 9 53.94 -8.08 -19.54
C GLY A 9 54.02 -9.42 -20.30
N VAL A 10 52.93 -10.00 -20.87
CA VAL A 10 52.17 -9.60 -22.09
C VAL A 10 52.96 -9.89 -23.38
N SER A 11 52.45 -10.46 -24.48
CA SER A 11 51.25 -11.30 -24.80
C SER A 11 51.34 -11.69 -26.31
N ALA A 12 50.57 -12.70 -26.76
CA ALA A 12 50.39 -13.14 -28.16
C ALA A 12 51.65 -13.70 -28.87
N GLY A 13 51.57 -14.58 -29.88
CA GLY A 13 50.41 -15.23 -30.54
C GLY A 13 50.86 -15.85 -31.89
N VAL A 14 49.89 -16.24 -32.73
CA VAL A 14 50.03 -16.78 -34.12
C VAL A 14 50.12 -18.32 -34.24
N ILE A 15 49.46 -18.80 -35.30
CA ILE A 15 49.18 -20.18 -35.71
C ILE A 15 49.92 -20.40 -37.04
N GLU A 16 50.47 -21.59 -37.28
CA GLU A 16 50.63 -22.10 -38.66
C GLU A 16 50.58 -23.63 -38.71
N SER A 17 50.37 -24.18 -39.90
CA SER A 17 49.75 -25.49 -40.15
C SER A 17 50.71 -26.53 -40.77
N ASP A 18 50.10 -27.61 -41.29
CA ASP A 18 50.65 -28.61 -42.22
C ASP A 18 51.48 -29.75 -41.59
N SER A 19 51.50 -30.97 -42.14
CA SER A 19 50.55 -31.75 -42.96
C SER A 19 51.12 -33.17 -43.11
N GLU A 20 50.30 -34.24 -43.18
CA GLU A 20 50.57 -35.61 -43.69
C GLU A 20 49.60 -36.63 -43.02
N SER A 21 49.27 -37.81 -43.55
CA SER A 21 49.04 -38.26 -44.95
C SER A 21 48.38 -39.67 -44.92
N GLY A 22 47.50 -39.99 -45.90
CA GLY A 22 47.02 -41.37 -46.22
C GLY A 22 46.15 -42.09 -45.16
N ILE A 23 45.16 -42.94 -45.44
CA ILE A 23 44.94 -43.94 -46.50
C ILE A 23 43.43 -44.22 -46.61
N ALA A 24 42.99 -44.79 -47.74
CA ALA A 24 41.58 -45.05 -48.09
C ALA A 24 40.98 -46.34 -47.46
N GLY A 25 39.64 -46.46 -47.44
CA GLY A 25 38.98 -47.76 -47.19
C GLY A 25 37.46 -47.74 -46.94
N GLU A 26 36.70 -48.14 -47.96
CA GLU A 26 35.38 -48.80 -47.93
C GLU A 26 34.08 -48.09 -47.47
N SER A 27 33.05 -48.39 -48.25
CA SER A 27 31.65 -47.99 -48.16
C SER A 27 30.80 -49.02 -47.41
N GLY A 28 29.80 -48.58 -46.64
CA GLY A 28 28.80 -49.47 -46.06
C GLY A 28 27.53 -48.75 -45.59
N SER A 29 26.52 -48.68 -46.46
CA SER A 29 25.18 -48.19 -46.09
C SER A 29 24.31 -49.30 -45.52
N ALA A 30 23.77 -49.10 -44.32
CA ALA A 30 22.67 -49.92 -43.81
C ALA A 30 21.78 -49.09 -42.86
N SER A 31 20.62 -48.68 -43.36
CA SER A 31 19.55 -48.09 -42.56
C SER A 31 18.73 -49.19 -41.89
N VAL A 32 18.54 -49.11 -40.57
CA VAL A 32 17.47 -49.86 -39.88
C VAL A 32 16.67 -48.88 -39.04
N SER A 33 15.40 -48.72 -39.42
CA SER A 33 14.43 -47.92 -38.68
C SER A 33 13.90 -48.70 -37.48
N GLY A 34 13.81 -48.05 -36.33
CA GLY A 34 13.40 -48.66 -35.06
C GLY A 34 12.52 -47.71 -34.25
N SER A 35 11.40 -47.29 -34.82
CA SER A 35 10.45 -46.37 -34.20
C SER A 35 9.66 -47.02 -33.06
N ALA A 36 10.21 -47.05 -31.86
CA ALA A 36 9.44 -47.30 -30.64
C ALA A 36 8.69 -46.02 -30.25
N SER A 37 7.44 -45.89 -30.70
CA SER A 37 6.56 -44.78 -30.32
C SER A 37 6.16 -44.88 -28.85
N VAL A 38 6.96 -44.28 -27.96
CA VAL A 38 6.56 -44.06 -26.57
C VAL A 38 5.37 -43.11 -26.58
N SER A 39 4.19 -43.64 -26.24
CA SER A 39 2.96 -42.86 -26.12
C SER A 39 3.14 -41.77 -25.06
N GLY A 40 3.31 -40.53 -25.51
CA GLY A 40 3.32 -39.38 -24.63
C GLY A 40 1.98 -39.29 -23.90
N THR A 41 1.97 -39.62 -22.62
CA THR A 41 0.83 -39.29 -21.76
C THR A 41 0.77 -37.78 -21.67
N ASP A 42 -0.19 -37.19 -22.39
CA ASP A 42 -0.44 -35.76 -22.40
C ASP A 42 -0.93 -35.33 -21.02
N ARG A 43 0.02 -35.04 -20.12
CA ARG A 43 -0.25 -34.51 -18.79
C ARG A 43 -0.61 -33.05 -18.96
N GLY A 44 -1.91 -32.80 -19.18
CA GLY A 44 -2.48 -31.46 -19.14
C GLY A 44 -2.02 -30.71 -17.87
N PRO A 45 -1.93 -29.37 -17.93
CA PRO A 45 -1.22 -28.57 -16.95
C PRO A 45 -1.73 -28.82 -15.53
N VAL A 46 -0.96 -29.57 -14.74
CA VAL A 46 -1.23 -29.81 -13.33
C VAL A 46 -1.06 -28.48 -12.61
N ALA A 47 -2.17 -27.91 -12.14
CA ALA A 47 -2.15 -26.69 -11.36
C ALA A 47 -1.20 -26.89 -10.16
N PRO A 48 -0.18 -26.03 -9.97
CA PRO A 48 0.82 -26.25 -8.94
C PRO A 48 0.16 -26.17 -7.56
N HIS A 49 0.19 -27.28 -6.81
CA HIS A 49 -0.22 -27.27 -5.41
C HIS A 49 0.71 -26.31 -4.62
N PRO A 50 0.15 -25.41 -3.80
CA PRO A 50 0.97 -24.47 -3.02
C PRO A 50 1.89 -25.24 -2.09
N SER A 51 3.12 -24.76 -1.93
CA SER A 51 4.06 -25.40 -0.99
C SER A 51 3.52 -25.25 0.44
N ARG A 52 3.88 -26.17 1.34
CA ARG A 52 3.44 -26.12 2.76
C ARG A 52 3.62 -24.74 3.42
N PRO A 53 4.76 -24.01 3.29
CA PRO A 53 4.90 -22.68 3.87
C PRO A 53 4.03 -21.60 3.20
N ASP A 54 3.54 -21.82 1.98
CA ASP A 54 2.62 -20.90 1.29
C ASP A 54 1.18 -21.13 1.74
N ALA A 55 0.77 -22.39 1.84
CA ALA A 55 -0.51 -22.76 2.42
C ALA A 55 -0.65 -22.25 3.86
N LEU A 56 0.39 -22.38 4.69
CA LEU A 56 0.40 -21.84 6.05
C LEU A 56 0.30 -20.32 6.10
N TRP A 57 1.01 -19.61 5.22
CA TRP A 57 0.94 -18.14 5.16
C TRP A 57 -0.41 -17.64 4.67
N LEU A 58 -0.99 -18.28 3.64
CA LEU A 58 -2.34 -17.99 3.16
C LEU A 58 -3.39 -18.26 4.23
N SER A 59 -3.28 -19.36 4.98
CA SER A 59 -4.16 -19.67 6.10
C SER A 59 -4.05 -18.62 7.21
N ALA A 60 -2.85 -18.21 7.60
CA ALA A 60 -2.66 -17.18 8.62
C ALA A 60 -3.20 -15.81 8.19
N LEU A 61 -2.95 -15.40 6.94
CA LEU A 61 -3.54 -14.18 6.38
C LEU A 61 -5.07 -14.28 6.31
N GLY A 62 -5.59 -15.44 5.92
CA GLY A 62 -7.02 -15.75 5.92
C GLY A 62 -7.64 -15.60 7.32
N VAL A 63 -6.97 -16.12 8.36
CA VAL A 63 -7.42 -15.95 9.76
C VAL A 63 -7.46 -14.48 10.18
N VAL A 64 -6.48 -13.66 9.80
CA VAL A 64 -6.50 -12.21 10.09
C VAL A 64 -7.65 -11.51 9.37
N ALA A 65 -7.78 -11.74 8.06
CA ALA A 65 -8.83 -11.10 7.26
C ALA A 65 -10.25 -11.54 7.71
N VAL A 66 -10.47 -12.83 7.93
CA VAL A 66 -11.73 -13.37 8.45
C VAL A 66 -12.00 -12.88 9.86
N GLY A 67 -11.00 -12.79 10.74
CA GLY A 67 -11.15 -12.23 12.08
C GLY A 67 -11.65 -10.78 12.06
N ILE A 68 -11.11 -9.94 11.19
CA ILE A 68 -11.60 -8.56 11.00
C ILE A 68 -13.05 -8.55 10.47
N LEU A 69 -13.36 -9.37 9.46
CA LEU A 69 -14.71 -9.44 8.87
C LEU A 69 -15.77 -10.01 9.84
N LEU A 70 -15.38 -10.92 10.73
CA LEU A 70 -16.26 -11.46 11.77
C LEU A 70 -16.74 -10.37 12.74
N GLN A 71 -15.99 -9.27 12.92
CA GLN A 71 -16.45 -8.15 13.73
C GLN A 71 -17.69 -7.46 13.16
N ALA A 72 -17.79 -7.34 11.83
CA ALA A 72 -19.01 -6.84 11.20
C ALA A 72 -20.15 -7.86 11.27
N ALA A 73 -19.86 -9.16 11.23
CA ALA A 73 -20.87 -10.19 11.44
C ALA A 73 -21.44 -10.15 12.88
N SER A 74 -20.59 -9.91 13.89
CA SER A 74 -21.01 -9.66 15.27
C SER A 74 -21.86 -8.40 15.37
N ALA A 75 -21.43 -7.26 14.81
CA ALA A 75 -22.22 -6.02 14.81
C ALA A 75 -23.60 -6.19 14.16
N VAL A 76 -23.70 -6.96 13.07
CA VAL A 76 -24.98 -7.33 12.44
C VAL A 76 -25.83 -8.19 13.37
N ALA A 77 -25.25 -9.21 14.02
CA ALA A 77 -25.96 -10.12 14.94
C ALA A 77 -26.49 -9.38 16.19
N ASP A 78 -25.71 -8.46 16.73
CA ASP A 78 -26.07 -7.63 17.89
C ASP A 78 -27.10 -6.53 17.52
N ARG A 79 -27.47 -6.41 16.24
CA ARG A 79 -28.36 -5.38 15.68
C ARG A 79 -27.84 -3.96 15.97
N TRP A 80 -26.54 -3.77 15.81
CA TRP A 80 -25.90 -2.47 15.92
C TRP A 80 -26.54 -1.46 14.96
N VAL A 81 -26.72 -0.23 15.44
CA VAL A 81 -27.27 0.90 14.67
C VAL A 81 -26.32 2.07 14.81
N PRO A 82 -25.92 2.73 13.70
CA PRO A 82 -25.04 3.88 13.77
C PRO A 82 -25.67 5.02 14.58
N SER A 83 -24.93 5.55 15.55
CA SER A 83 -25.35 6.65 16.41
C SER A 83 -24.18 7.62 16.63
N GLY A 84 -24.46 8.87 17.05
CA GLY A 84 -23.41 9.88 17.18
C GLY A 84 -22.62 10.09 15.87
N ASP A 85 -21.30 9.99 15.96
CA ASP A 85 -20.39 10.12 14.81
C ASP A 85 -20.66 9.05 13.73
N ASP A 86 -21.02 7.82 14.09
CA ASP A 86 -21.36 6.77 13.11
C ASP A 86 -22.61 7.13 12.31
N GLY A 87 -23.59 7.77 12.98
CA GLY A 87 -24.80 8.28 12.35
C GLY A 87 -24.46 9.36 11.31
N TYR A 88 -23.54 10.26 11.66
CA TYR A 88 -23.00 11.25 10.75
C TYR A 88 -22.26 10.59 9.57
N TRP A 89 -21.34 9.66 9.83
CA TRP A 89 -20.61 8.92 8.81
C TRP A 89 -21.55 8.16 7.84
N SER A 90 -22.60 7.52 8.36
CA SER A 90 -23.63 6.86 7.55
C SER A 90 -24.43 7.85 6.71
N MET A 91 -24.77 9.03 7.24
CA MET A 91 -25.45 10.08 6.50
C MET A 91 -24.57 10.62 5.37
N MET A 92 -23.31 10.97 5.65
CA MET A 92 -22.38 11.52 4.65
C MET A 92 -22.06 10.52 3.54
N ALA A 93 -21.87 9.23 3.88
CA ALA A 93 -21.71 8.15 2.91
C ALA A 93 -22.94 7.98 2.00
N ARG A 94 -24.17 8.14 2.55
CA ARG A 94 -25.40 8.14 1.74
C ARG A 94 -25.50 9.36 0.82
N SER A 95 -25.01 10.53 1.27
CA SER A 95 -25.01 11.78 0.49
C SER A 95 -24.06 11.77 -0.71
N VAL A 96 -23.11 10.83 -0.81
CA VAL A 96 -22.21 10.66 -1.98
C VAL A 96 -22.98 10.46 -3.29
N PHE A 97 -24.16 9.84 -3.25
CA PHE A 97 -25.04 9.63 -4.42
C PHE A 97 -26.12 10.71 -4.59
N SER A 98 -26.03 11.81 -3.84
CA SER A 98 -26.97 12.94 -3.92
C SER A 98 -26.49 14.03 -4.89
N SER A 99 -27.29 15.08 -5.07
CA SER A 99 -26.88 16.30 -5.77
C SER A 99 -25.82 17.13 -5.04
N HIS A 100 -25.56 16.84 -3.75
CA HIS A 100 -24.60 17.55 -2.91
C HIS A 100 -23.65 16.55 -2.23
N PRO A 101 -22.75 15.90 -3.01
CA PRO A 101 -21.79 14.95 -2.44
C PRO A 101 -20.80 15.68 -1.50
N PRO A 102 -20.30 15.01 -0.44
CA PRO A 102 -19.34 15.61 0.48
C PRO A 102 -18.05 15.98 -0.24
N LEU A 103 -17.57 17.22 -0.06
CA LEU A 103 -16.29 17.68 -0.59
C LEU A 103 -15.15 17.67 0.44
N LEU A 104 -15.49 17.56 1.73
CA LEU A 104 -14.59 17.56 2.88
C LEU A 104 -14.88 16.36 3.79
N GLY A 105 -13.95 16.04 4.69
CA GLY A 105 -14.20 15.10 5.79
C GLY A 105 -15.11 15.68 6.88
N SER A 106 -15.26 14.97 8.00
CA SER A 106 -15.99 15.46 9.17
C SER A 106 -15.36 16.73 9.77
N SER A 107 -16.12 17.48 10.56
CA SER A 107 -15.61 18.63 11.30
C SER A 107 -14.60 18.16 12.37
N SER A 108 -13.48 18.86 12.52
CA SER A 108 -12.49 18.50 13.54
C SER A 108 -12.84 19.12 14.89
N SER A 109 -12.68 18.41 16.00
CA SER A 109 -12.82 19.00 17.34
C SER A 109 -11.85 20.17 17.59
N GLY A 110 -10.74 20.23 16.84
CA GLY A 110 -9.82 21.38 16.85
C GLY A 110 -10.41 22.68 16.29
N ALA A 111 -11.46 22.60 15.47
CA ALA A 111 -12.21 23.75 14.98
C ALA A 111 -12.86 24.51 16.15
N ALA A 112 -13.57 23.78 17.01
CA ALA A 112 -14.20 24.33 18.21
C ALA A 112 -13.17 24.92 19.20
N ALA A 113 -11.96 24.36 19.28
CA ALA A 113 -10.90 24.83 20.16
C ALA A 113 -10.18 26.12 19.66
N THR A 114 -10.30 26.46 18.38
CA THR A 114 -9.56 27.59 17.77
C THR A 114 -10.47 28.69 17.21
N GLY A 115 -11.77 28.42 17.05
CA GLY A 115 -12.74 29.34 16.45
C GLY A 115 -12.76 29.35 14.93
N TYR A 116 -11.94 28.52 14.27
CA TYR A 116 -11.88 28.38 12.80
C TYR A 116 -12.73 27.21 12.32
N GLY A 117 -13.44 27.35 11.20
CA GLY A 117 -14.44 26.40 10.72
C GLY A 117 -13.88 25.19 9.94
N PHE A 118 -12.75 24.63 10.35
CA PHE A 118 -12.03 23.64 9.55
C PHE A 118 -12.49 22.17 9.74
N HIS A 119 -12.33 21.41 8.66
CA HIS A 119 -12.70 20.00 8.55
C HIS A 119 -11.47 19.13 8.29
N HIS A 120 -11.62 17.83 8.53
CA HIS A 120 -10.72 16.81 7.99
C HIS A 120 -10.61 16.96 6.47
N LEU A 121 -9.40 16.76 5.91
CA LEU A 121 -9.03 17.36 4.61
C LEU A 121 -9.94 16.94 3.45
N GLY A 122 -10.41 15.69 3.43
CA GLY A 122 -11.21 15.19 2.30
C GLY A 122 -12.15 14.04 2.66
N PRO A 123 -13.10 13.74 1.76
CA PRO A 123 -14.26 12.90 2.03
C PRO A 123 -14.04 11.42 1.69
N VAL A 124 -12.84 10.99 1.29
CA VAL A 124 -12.61 9.66 0.69
C VAL A 124 -13.16 8.49 1.51
N GLY A 125 -13.15 8.58 2.86
CA GLY A 125 -13.79 7.60 3.73
C GLY A 125 -15.30 7.45 3.46
N PHE A 126 -16.03 8.55 3.30
CA PHE A 126 -17.45 8.53 2.94
C PHE A 126 -17.68 7.88 1.58
N TYR A 127 -16.82 8.15 0.59
CA TYR A 127 -16.91 7.56 -0.74
C TYR A 127 -16.63 6.05 -0.75
N LEU A 128 -15.69 5.58 0.08
CA LEU A 128 -15.41 4.14 0.24
C LEU A 128 -16.56 3.40 0.95
N LEU A 129 -17.23 4.05 1.91
CA LEU A 129 -18.36 3.47 2.65
C LEU A 129 -19.70 3.58 1.92
N ALA A 130 -19.86 4.54 1.01
CA ALA A 130 -21.06 4.78 0.22
C ALA A 130 -21.68 3.51 -0.41
N PRO A 131 -20.96 2.63 -1.14
CA PRO A 131 -21.55 1.42 -1.72
C PRO A 131 -22.11 0.46 -0.66
N PHE A 132 -21.47 0.35 0.51
CA PHE A 132 -21.96 -0.50 1.60
C PHE A 132 -23.20 0.10 2.27
N VAL A 133 -23.25 1.42 2.47
CA VAL A 133 -24.42 2.12 3.00
C VAL A 133 -25.60 2.10 2.02
N ALA A 134 -25.35 2.13 0.71
CA ALA A 134 -26.38 1.95 -0.30
C ALA A 134 -26.96 0.52 -0.30
N ALA A 135 -26.12 -0.51 -0.10
CA ALA A 135 -26.54 -1.91 -0.10
C ALA A 135 -27.20 -2.37 1.21
N PHE A 136 -26.70 -1.91 2.36
CA PHE A 136 -27.08 -2.42 3.69
C PHE A 136 -27.70 -1.38 4.62
N GLY A 137 -27.84 -0.12 4.19
CA GLY A 137 -28.33 0.96 5.05
C GLY A 137 -27.33 1.33 6.14
N GLY A 138 -27.81 1.66 7.34
CA GLY A 138 -26.98 2.19 8.44
C GLY A 138 -25.81 1.28 8.83
N ILE A 139 -26.08 -0.02 9.01
CA ILE A 139 -25.06 -1.06 9.32
C ILE A 139 -24.00 -1.20 8.22
N GLY A 140 -24.25 -0.65 7.03
CA GLY A 140 -23.30 -0.60 5.93
C GLY A 140 -21.99 0.11 6.26
N VAL A 141 -21.96 1.08 7.21
CA VAL A 141 -20.68 1.67 7.63
C VAL A 141 -19.79 0.65 8.35
N ALA A 142 -20.35 -0.13 9.29
CA ALA A 142 -19.60 -1.17 10.02
C ALA A 142 -19.08 -2.29 9.10
N ILE A 143 -19.93 -2.71 8.15
CA ILE A 143 -19.56 -3.69 7.12
C ILE A 143 -18.44 -3.12 6.24
N GLY A 144 -18.59 -1.88 5.74
CA GLY A 144 -17.59 -1.22 4.90
C GLY A 144 -16.24 -1.03 5.59
N THR A 145 -16.24 -0.56 6.83
CA THR A 145 -15.02 -0.37 7.64
C THR A 145 -14.26 -1.69 7.80
N SER A 146 -14.93 -2.77 8.19
CA SER A 146 -14.26 -4.07 8.35
C SER A 146 -13.69 -4.60 7.03
N VAL A 147 -14.41 -4.41 5.91
CA VAL A 147 -13.92 -4.79 4.57
C VAL A 147 -12.70 -3.95 4.17
N ILE A 148 -12.72 -2.64 4.40
CA ILE A 148 -11.57 -1.75 4.12
C ILE A 148 -10.36 -2.17 4.96
N ASN A 149 -10.55 -2.41 6.26
CA ASN A 149 -9.49 -2.85 7.18
C ASN A 149 -8.90 -4.21 6.76
N ALA A 150 -9.75 -5.18 6.38
CA ALA A 150 -9.32 -6.48 5.89
C ALA A 150 -8.57 -6.39 4.55
N VAL A 151 -9.04 -5.56 3.61
CA VAL A 151 -8.35 -5.28 2.35
C VAL A 151 -6.97 -4.64 2.62
N CYS A 152 -6.88 -3.66 3.50
CA CYS A 152 -5.61 -3.06 3.91
C CYS A 152 -4.63 -4.08 4.52
N ALA A 153 -5.10 -4.99 5.38
CA ALA A 153 -4.28 -6.06 5.95
C ALA A 153 -3.77 -7.04 4.88
N VAL A 154 -4.64 -7.45 3.94
CA VAL A 154 -4.26 -8.32 2.81
C VAL A 154 -3.28 -7.63 1.88
N THR A 155 -3.54 -6.38 1.49
CA THR A 155 -2.64 -5.58 0.64
C THR A 155 -1.27 -5.40 1.31
N ALA A 156 -1.22 -5.06 2.60
CA ALA A 156 0.02 -4.96 3.36
C ALA A 156 0.86 -6.26 3.32
N ALA A 157 0.21 -7.38 3.62
CA ALA A 157 0.84 -8.69 3.66
C ALA A 157 1.35 -9.14 2.28
N VAL A 158 0.55 -8.99 1.22
CA VAL A 158 0.93 -9.34 -0.16
C VAL A 158 2.02 -8.41 -0.69
N ALA A 159 1.98 -7.11 -0.37
CA ALA A 159 3.00 -6.14 -0.79
C ALA A 159 4.39 -6.53 -0.28
N VAL A 160 4.52 -6.69 1.05
CA VAL A 160 5.81 -7.04 1.66
C VAL A 160 6.25 -8.44 1.24
N ARG A 161 5.35 -9.43 1.16
CA ARG A 161 5.69 -10.78 0.70
C ARG A 161 6.22 -10.81 -0.72
N SER A 162 5.56 -10.11 -1.65
CA SER A 162 5.91 -10.14 -3.08
C SER A 162 7.19 -9.38 -3.41
N ALA A 163 7.46 -8.27 -2.71
CA ALA A 163 8.64 -7.43 -2.95
C ALA A 163 9.87 -7.81 -2.11
N VAL A 164 9.67 -8.33 -0.89
CA VAL A 164 10.75 -8.56 0.10
C VAL A 164 10.93 -10.05 0.42
N GLY A 165 9.92 -10.88 0.13
CA GLY A 165 9.97 -12.35 0.27
C GLY A 165 9.28 -12.92 1.51
N GLN A 166 9.26 -14.27 1.60
CA GLN A 166 8.46 -15.06 2.54
C GLN A 166 8.53 -14.58 4.00
N ARG A 167 9.74 -14.33 4.52
CA ARG A 167 9.97 -14.01 5.94
C ARG A 167 9.41 -12.63 6.32
N ALA A 168 9.61 -11.65 5.46
CA ALA A 168 9.04 -10.31 5.64
C ALA A 168 7.51 -10.33 5.44
N GLY A 169 7.00 -11.17 4.53
CA GLY A 169 5.57 -11.44 4.39
C GLY A 169 4.90 -11.95 5.67
N TRP A 170 5.60 -12.73 6.50
CA TRP A 170 5.11 -13.12 7.83
C TRP A 170 5.09 -11.94 8.81
N PHE A 171 6.11 -11.07 8.81
CA PHE A 171 6.12 -9.86 9.64
C PHE A 171 4.91 -8.96 9.35
N ALA A 172 4.54 -8.77 8.09
CA ALA A 172 3.36 -7.99 7.71
C ALA A 172 2.04 -8.64 8.16
N VAL A 173 1.92 -9.98 8.13
CA VAL A 173 0.78 -10.71 8.70
C VAL A 173 0.70 -10.53 10.22
N PHE A 174 1.81 -10.74 10.93
CA PHE A 174 1.86 -10.57 12.39
C PHE A 174 1.60 -9.13 12.83
N GLY A 175 2.14 -8.13 12.12
CA GLY A 175 1.86 -6.72 12.39
C GLY A 175 0.40 -6.35 12.17
N SER A 176 -0.22 -6.88 11.11
CA SER A 176 -1.67 -6.69 10.86
C SER A 176 -2.54 -7.37 11.92
N ALA A 177 -2.15 -8.58 12.37
CA ALA A 177 -2.82 -9.30 13.44
C ALA A 177 -2.71 -8.56 14.80
N LEU A 178 -1.52 -8.07 15.12
CA LEU A 178 -1.26 -7.30 16.34
C LEU A 178 -2.00 -5.97 16.32
N LEU A 179 -2.08 -5.30 15.17
CA LEU A 179 -2.86 -4.08 15.01
C LEU A 179 -4.37 -4.33 15.19
N ALA A 180 -4.90 -5.40 14.58
CA ALA A 180 -6.29 -5.81 14.78
C ALA A 180 -6.59 -6.13 16.25
N PHE A 181 -5.68 -6.84 16.93
CA PHE A 181 -5.80 -7.14 18.36
C PHE A 181 -5.74 -5.86 19.22
N ALA A 182 -4.83 -4.94 18.94
CA ALA A 182 -4.68 -3.68 19.67
C ALA A 182 -5.85 -2.71 19.47
N MET A 183 -6.48 -2.73 18.28
CA MET A 183 -7.73 -2.01 18.00
C MET A 183 -8.96 -2.69 18.65
N GLY A 184 -8.90 -3.98 18.93
CA GLY A 184 -10.00 -4.71 19.55
C GLY A 184 -11.24 -4.85 18.65
N SER A 185 -12.32 -5.37 19.22
CA SER A 185 -13.52 -5.79 18.49
C SER A 185 -14.35 -4.65 17.90
N GLU A 186 -14.34 -3.50 18.55
CA GLU A 186 -15.20 -2.34 18.27
C GLU A 186 -14.57 -1.41 17.23
N LEU A 187 -13.31 -1.03 17.43
CA LEU A 187 -12.61 -0.08 16.55
C LEU A 187 -12.30 -0.67 15.15
N LEU A 188 -12.45 -1.99 14.97
CA LEU A 188 -12.34 -2.66 13.67
C LEU A 188 -13.57 -2.48 12.76
N VAL A 189 -14.71 -2.09 13.31
CA VAL A 189 -15.95 -1.77 12.58
C VAL A 189 -16.33 -0.30 12.65
N ASP A 190 -15.86 0.42 13.67
CA ASP A 190 -16.08 1.86 13.85
C ASP A 190 -15.50 2.69 12.67
N PRO A 191 -16.32 3.39 11.86
CA PRO A 191 -15.87 4.27 10.79
C PRO A 191 -15.17 5.55 11.27
N TRP A 192 -15.17 5.86 12.58
CA TRP A 192 -14.62 7.08 13.14
C TRP A 192 -13.17 7.34 12.71
N ASN A 193 -12.87 8.63 12.53
CA ASN A 193 -11.76 9.10 11.74
C ASN A 193 -10.38 8.45 12.06
N PRO A 194 -9.90 8.36 13.31
CA PRO A 194 -8.60 7.76 13.59
C PRO A 194 -8.59 6.24 13.37
N HIS A 195 -9.73 5.54 13.51
CA HIS A 195 -9.80 4.09 13.36
C HIS A 195 -9.67 3.68 11.90
N LEU A 196 -10.48 4.27 11.01
CA LEU A 196 -10.40 4.03 9.57
C LEU A 196 -9.04 4.48 8.97
N ALA A 197 -8.43 5.54 9.52
CA ALA A 197 -7.10 6.00 9.08
C ALA A 197 -5.96 5.03 9.46
N THR A 198 -6.10 4.28 10.56
CA THR A 198 -5.00 3.49 11.15
C THR A 198 -4.58 2.30 10.28
N PHE A 199 -5.52 1.47 9.83
CA PHE A 199 -5.22 0.34 8.93
C PHE A 199 -4.77 0.80 7.55
N ALA A 200 -5.34 1.89 7.03
CA ALA A 200 -4.93 2.50 5.78
C ALA A 200 -3.47 2.99 5.85
N PHE A 201 -3.07 3.65 6.94
CA PHE A 201 -1.68 4.08 7.14
C PHE A 201 -0.70 2.91 7.26
N TRP A 202 -1.06 1.85 8.00
CA TRP A 202 -0.27 0.61 8.07
C TRP A 202 -0.06 -0.03 6.68
N CYS A 203 -1.11 -0.08 5.87
CA CYS A 203 -1.03 -0.55 4.49
C CYS A 203 -0.12 0.34 3.62
N ALA A 204 -0.19 1.66 3.78
CA ALA A 204 0.67 2.61 3.06
C ALA A 204 2.16 2.40 3.41
N LEU A 205 2.49 2.17 4.69
CA LEU A 205 3.86 1.84 5.13
C LEU A 205 4.36 0.53 4.52
N CYS A 206 3.54 -0.51 4.50
CA CYS A 206 3.89 -1.81 3.92
C CYS A 206 4.09 -1.73 2.39
N CYS A 207 3.25 -0.97 1.69
CA CYS A 207 3.44 -0.67 0.27
C CYS A 207 4.71 0.17 0.04
N CYS A 208 5.05 1.08 0.95
CA CYS A 208 6.26 1.90 0.87
C CYS A 208 7.53 1.04 0.97
N TRP A 209 7.57 0.10 1.93
CA TRP A 209 8.65 -0.89 2.02
C TRP A 209 8.76 -1.74 0.74
N ALA A 210 7.63 -2.15 0.16
CA ALA A 210 7.62 -2.91 -1.09
C ALA A 210 8.17 -2.11 -2.29
N VAL A 211 7.84 -0.82 -2.40
CA VAL A 211 8.41 0.09 -3.41
C VAL A 211 9.91 0.30 -3.21
N LEU A 212 10.35 0.57 -1.97
CA LEU A 212 11.77 0.73 -1.63
C LEU A 212 12.59 -0.54 -1.85
N SER A 213 11.94 -1.70 -1.89
CA SER A 213 12.55 -3.00 -2.22
C SER A 213 12.56 -3.30 -3.73
N GLY A 214 12.23 -2.32 -4.58
CA GLY A 214 12.33 -2.41 -6.04
C GLY A 214 11.04 -2.85 -6.76
N SER A 215 9.89 -2.87 -6.09
CA SER A 215 8.59 -3.19 -6.72
C SER A 215 7.71 -1.95 -6.89
N PRO A 216 7.90 -1.12 -7.95
CA PRO A 216 7.31 0.20 -8.07
C PRO A 216 5.78 0.22 -8.18
N TRP A 217 5.16 -0.87 -8.64
CA TRP A 217 3.69 -0.95 -8.77
C TRP A 217 2.93 -0.89 -7.45
N TRP A 218 3.58 -1.20 -6.31
CA TRP A 218 2.99 -1.00 -4.98
C TRP A 218 2.80 0.49 -4.62
N ALA A 219 3.34 1.42 -5.41
CA ALA A 219 3.03 2.85 -5.27
C ALA A 219 1.54 3.15 -5.47
N VAL A 220 0.83 2.44 -6.34
CA VAL A 220 -0.59 2.69 -6.60
C VAL A 220 -1.46 2.39 -5.36
N PRO A 221 -1.51 1.16 -4.79
CA PRO A 221 -2.26 0.91 -3.56
C PRO A 221 -1.67 1.64 -2.35
N GLY A 222 -0.36 1.90 -2.32
CA GLY A 222 0.27 2.70 -1.27
C GLY A 222 -0.24 4.15 -1.25
N VAL A 223 -0.39 4.79 -2.42
CA VAL A 223 -0.96 6.14 -2.53
C VAL A 223 -2.45 6.12 -2.20
N VAL A 224 -3.23 5.12 -2.64
CA VAL A 224 -4.64 4.98 -2.22
C VAL A 224 -4.75 4.95 -0.70
N ALA A 225 -4.02 4.05 -0.04
CA ALA A 225 -4.10 3.87 1.41
C ALA A 225 -3.54 5.09 2.17
N GLY A 226 -2.47 5.72 1.67
CA GLY A 226 -1.94 6.97 2.20
C GLY A 226 -2.91 8.14 2.07
N SER A 227 -3.62 8.25 0.93
CA SER A 227 -4.66 9.27 0.71
C SER A 227 -5.86 9.07 1.65
N VAL A 228 -6.25 7.83 1.94
CA VAL A 228 -7.30 7.53 2.93
C VAL A 228 -6.88 8.02 4.32
N ALA A 229 -5.69 7.64 4.80
CA ALA A 229 -5.21 8.09 6.10
C ALA A 229 -5.07 9.63 6.19
N LEU A 230 -4.48 10.25 5.16
CA LEU A 230 -4.27 11.70 5.05
C LEU A 230 -5.58 12.49 5.08
N GLN A 231 -6.59 12.05 4.32
CA GLN A 231 -7.86 12.78 4.23
C GLN A 231 -8.72 12.58 5.46
N THR A 232 -8.74 11.35 6.00
CA THR A 232 -9.64 10.99 7.10
C THR A 232 -9.24 11.63 8.42
N HIS A 233 -7.95 11.73 8.80
CA HIS A 233 -7.59 12.26 10.12
C HIS A 233 -6.36 13.19 10.12
N LEU A 234 -6.48 14.39 10.72
CA LEU A 234 -5.49 15.46 10.59
C LEU A 234 -4.10 15.08 11.14
N SER A 235 -4.03 14.29 12.21
CA SER A 235 -2.74 13.80 12.76
C SER A 235 -1.98 12.90 11.77
N PHE A 236 -2.67 12.27 10.82
CA PHE A 236 -2.05 11.45 9.78
C PHE A 236 -1.60 12.26 8.56
N VAL A 237 -1.91 13.56 8.46
CA VAL A 237 -1.53 14.39 7.31
C VAL A 237 -0.01 14.47 7.12
N PRO A 238 0.82 14.87 8.12
CA PRO A 238 2.27 14.90 7.93
C PRO A 238 2.91 13.53 7.60
N PRO A 239 2.65 12.43 8.34
CA PRO A 239 3.29 11.16 8.05
C PRO A 239 2.77 10.53 6.74
N SER A 240 1.49 10.67 6.40
CA SER A 240 0.95 10.14 5.15
C SER A 240 1.45 10.91 3.92
N ALA A 241 1.59 12.24 4.02
CA ALA A 241 2.20 13.05 2.96
C ALA A 241 3.66 12.64 2.71
N LEU A 242 4.43 12.39 3.77
CA LEU A 242 5.79 11.87 3.67
C LEU A 242 5.83 10.47 3.02
N VAL A 243 4.95 9.55 3.43
CA VAL A 243 4.85 8.21 2.85
C VAL A 243 4.47 8.26 1.37
N ILE A 244 3.50 9.10 0.98
CA ILE A 244 3.11 9.33 -0.44
C ILE A 244 4.30 9.87 -1.25
N LEU A 245 5.05 10.84 -0.71
CA LEU A 245 6.24 11.36 -1.37
C LEU A 245 7.31 10.26 -1.58
N VAL A 246 7.58 9.44 -0.57
CA VAL A 246 8.54 8.33 -0.67
C VAL A 246 8.05 7.23 -1.63
N LEU A 247 6.75 6.92 -1.67
CA LEU A 247 6.17 5.99 -2.64
C LEU A 247 6.40 6.47 -4.09
N LEU A 248 6.17 7.76 -4.37
CA LEU A 248 6.33 8.34 -5.69
C LEU A 248 7.81 8.42 -6.11
N LEU A 249 8.69 8.91 -5.23
CA LEU A 249 10.13 9.00 -5.48
C LEU A 249 10.78 7.62 -5.60
N GLY A 250 10.41 6.68 -4.72
CA GLY A 250 10.91 5.30 -4.75
C GLY A 250 10.47 4.55 -6.01
N ALA A 251 9.23 4.75 -6.48
CA ALA A 251 8.76 4.16 -7.71
C ALA A 251 9.44 4.76 -8.96
N ALA A 252 9.70 6.07 -8.96
CA ALA A 252 10.47 6.73 -10.02
C ALA A 252 11.93 6.25 -10.03
N TRP A 253 12.54 6.05 -8.86
CA TRP A 253 13.90 5.53 -8.73
C TRP A 253 13.98 4.08 -9.21
N ALA A 254 13.13 3.18 -8.72
CA ALA A 254 13.09 1.79 -9.17
C ALA A 254 12.81 1.71 -10.68
N GLY A 255 11.79 2.43 -11.19
CA GLY A 255 11.47 2.47 -12.61
C GLY A 255 12.58 2.99 -13.53
N THR A 256 13.53 3.78 -13.00
CA THR A 256 14.70 4.26 -13.76
C THR A 256 15.94 3.38 -13.62
N HIS A 257 16.02 2.53 -12.59
CA HIS A 257 17.20 1.69 -12.30
C HIS A 257 16.99 0.19 -12.59
N SER A 258 15.76 -0.28 -12.79
CA SER A 258 15.44 -1.69 -13.09
C SER A 258 15.68 -2.12 -14.55
N VAL A 259 16.51 -1.41 -15.33
CA VAL A 259 16.86 -1.82 -16.72
C VAL A 259 18.10 -2.74 -16.67
N PRO A 260 18.01 -4.03 -17.06
CA PRO A 260 19.17 -4.91 -17.08
C PRO A 260 20.19 -4.47 -18.12
N ALA A 261 21.46 -4.35 -17.73
CA ALA A 261 22.53 -3.82 -18.57
C ALA A 261 22.97 -4.72 -19.75
N HIS A 262 22.25 -5.82 -20.05
CA HIS A 262 22.71 -6.91 -20.94
C HIS A 262 21.70 -7.33 -22.03
N SER A 263 20.64 -6.55 -22.25
CA SER A 263 19.65 -6.85 -23.30
C SER A 263 19.47 -5.67 -24.26
N VAL A 264 19.99 -5.87 -25.49
CA VAL A 264 19.71 -5.25 -26.81
C VAL A 264 19.19 -3.79 -26.84
N PRO A 265 19.80 -2.88 -27.63
CA PRO A 265 19.40 -1.47 -27.68
C PRO A 265 18.07 -1.24 -28.44
N GLU A 266 16.93 -1.52 -27.80
CA GLU A 266 15.64 -0.91 -28.16
C GLU A 266 15.54 0.48 -27.50
N HIS A 267 15.80 1.50 -28.32
CA HIS A 267 15.83 2.90 -27.89
C HIS A 267 14.46 3.40 -27.37
N SER A 268 14.50 4.28 -26.37
CA SER A 268 13.39 5.07 -25.83
C SER A 268 12.28 4.32 -25.06
N VAL A 269 11.67 3.27 -25.63
CA VAL A 269 10.40 2.69 -25.12
C VAL A 269 10.53 2.09 -23.71
N SER A 270 11.70 1.53 -23.38
CA SER A 270 11.98 0.96 -22.05
C SER A 270 11.87 1.98 -20.91
N ARG A 271 12.38 3.21 -21.10
CA ARG A 271 12.44 4.22 -20.02
C ARG A 271 11.07 4.76 -19.63
N TRP A 272 10.14 4.92 -20.57
CA TRP A 272 8.79 5.44 -20.25
C TRP A 272 7.95 4.41 -19.47
N ARG A 273 8.14 3.11 -19.74
CA ARG A 273 7.50 2.02 -18.97
C ARG A 273 7.87 2.03 -17.48
N GLY A 274 9.05 2.56 -17.13
CA GLY A 274 9.44 2.81 -15.74
C GLY A 274 8.62 3.89 -15.01
N TRP A 275 8.04 4.84 -15.75
CA TRP A 275 7.23 5.93 -15.17
C TRP A 275 5.75 5.58 -15.02
N LEU A 276 5.25 4.52 -15.69
CA LEU A 276 3.85 4.09 -15.61
C LEU A 276 3.34 3.94 -14.17
N PRO A 277 4.04 3.25 -13.23
CA PRO A 277 3.60 3.15 -11.83
C PRO A 277 3.43 4.51 -11.16
N VAL A 278 4.35 5.45 -11.42
CA VAL A 278 4.34 6.82 -10.85
C VAL A 278 3.17 7.62 -11.41
N LEU A 279 2.98 7.59 -12.73
CA LEU A 279 1.88 8.28 -13.41
C LEU A 279 0.52 7.72 -12.99
N THR A 280 0.38 6.40 -12.85
CA THR A 280 -0.84 5.77 -12.33
C THR A 280 -1.09 6.15 -10.88
N ALA A 281 -0.08 6.12 -10.01
CA ALA A 281 -0.21 6.50 -8.60
C ALA A 281 -0.57 7.98 -8.44
N LEU A 282 0.05 8.88 -9.22
CA LEU A 282 -0.31 10.30 -9.29
C LEU A 282 -1.75 10.50 -9.77
N ALA A 283 -2.15 9.86 -10.87
CA ALA A 283 -3.50 9.99 -11.41
C ALA A 283 -4.57 9.52 -10.40
N VAL A 284 -4.35 8.38 -9.74
CA VAL A 284 -5.25 7.87 -8.70
C VAL A 284 -5.28 8.80 -7.48
N GLY A 285 -4.12 9.26 -6.99
CA GLY A 285 -4.04 10.22 -5.88
C GLY A 285 -4.74 11.54 -6.18
N LEU A 286 -4.63 12.06 -7.42
CA LEU A 286 -5.36 13.24 -7.89
C LEU A 286 -6.86 12.99 -7.94
N VAL A 287 -7.31 11.85 -8.50
CA VAL A 287 -8.74 11.48 -8.55
C VAL A 287 -9.34 11.38 -7.14
N LEU A 288 -8.65 10.73 -6.20
CA LEU A 288 -9.08 10.66 -4.79
C LEU A 288 -9.08 12.04 -4.11
N SER A 289 -8.29 13.00 -4.61
CA SER A 289 -8.19 14.35 -4.07
C SER A 289 -9.17 15.34 -4.73
N LEU A 290 -9.85 14.97 -5.83
CA LEU A 290 -10.74 15.88 -6.57
C LEU A 290 -11.76 16.59 -5.68
N PRO A 291 -12.47 15.93 -4.73
CA PRO A 291 -13.47 16.62 -3.92
C PRO A 291 -12.86 17.74 -3.04
N MET A 292 -11.73 17.48 -2.37
CA MET A 292 -11.08 18.51 -1.54
C MET A 292 -10.43 19.61 -2.38
N LEU A 293 -9.94 19.29 -3.59
CA LEU A 293 -9.43 20.30 -4.53
C LEU A 293 -10.57 21.18 -5.07
N ILE A 294 -11.75 20.60 -5.32
CA ILE A 294 -12.95 21.37 -5.70
C ILE A 294 -13.32 22.33 -4.56
N GLN A 295 -13.37 21.87 -3.30
CA GLN A 295 -13.66 22.79 -2.19
C GLN A 295 -12.58 23.86 -2.02
N GLN A 296 -11.31 23.50 -2.10
CA GLN A 296 -10.20 24.42 -1.85
C GLN A 296 -10.12 25.58 -2.86
N PHE A 297 -10.58 25.39 -4.10
CA PHE A 297 -10.43 26.35 -5.20
C PHE A 297 -11.73 26.87 -5.81
N PHE A 298 -12.88 26.23 -5.59
CA PHE A 298 -14.14 26.56 -6.25
C PHE A 298 -15.35 26.68 -5.32
N ALA A 299 -15.20 26.47 -4.00
CA ALA A 299 -16.28 26.76 -3.05
C ALA A 299 -16.32 28.24 -2.66
N ASP A 300 -17.49 28.73 -2.29
CA ASP A 300 -17.66 30.08 -1.76
C ASP A 300 -17.03 30.20 -0.36
N GLY A 301 -16.01 31.06 -0.23
CA GLY A 301 -15.32 31.34 1.03
C GLY A 301 -13.85 30.87 1.06
N PRO A 302 -13.20 30.83 2.24
CA PRO A 302 -11.84 30.34 2.38
C PRO A 302 -11.79 28.81 2.21
N GLY A 303 -10.83 28.33 1.41
CA GLY A 303 -10.58 26.89 1.24
C GLY A 303 -10.14 26.23 2.56
N ASN A 304 -10.57 24.99 2.79
CA ASN A 304 -10.38 24.28 4.06
C ASN A 304 -8.91 24.14 4.47
N LEU A 305 -7.98 23.97 3.53
CA LEU A 305 -6.55 23.91 3.84
C LEU A 305 -6.02 25.26 4.35
N SER A 306 -6.56 26.37 3.86
CA SER A 306 -6.23 27.72 4.32
C SER A 306 -6.69 27.96 5.76
N GLU A 307 -7.88 27.46 6.10
CA GLU A 307 -8.41 27.44 7.48
C GLU A 307 -7.56 26.58 8.42
N VAL A 308 -7.19 25.35 8.01
CA VAL A 308 -6.30 24.43 8.77
C VAL A 308 -4.90 25.04 9.01
N LEU A 309 -4.39 25.84 8.08
CA LEU A 309 -3.10 26.52 8.26
C LEU A 309 -3.23 27.75 9.16
N SER A 310 -4.34 28.49 9.07
CA SER A 310 -4.61 29.67 9.90
C SER A 310 -4.84 29.28 11.36
N SER A 311 -5.56 28.19 11.62
CA SER A 311 -5.85 27.70 12.97
C SER A 311 -4.63 27.22 13.77
N ARG A 312 -3.44 27.12 13.16
CA ARG A 312 -2.17 26.85 13.86
C ARG A 312 -1.68 28.02 14.72
N ASN A 313 -2.12 29.24 14.42
CA ASN A 313 -1.80 30.44 15.18
C ASN A 313 -3.08 31.08 15.72
N PRO A 314 -3.84 30.39 16.59
CA PRO A 314 -5.09 30.93 17.10
C PRO A 314 -4.79 32.16 17.97
N PRO A 315 -5.64 33.21 17.93
CA PRO A 315 -5.49 34.37 18.79
C PRO A 315 -5.79 33.99 20.26
N GLY A 316 -4.76 33.54 20.98
CA GLY A 316 -4.86 33.04 22.34
C GLY A 316 -3.53 32.50 22.88
N GLN A 317 -3.50 32.14 24.16
CA GLN A 317 -2.30 31.61 24.81
C GLN A 317 -2.08 30.15 24.40
N GLN A 318 -1.03 29.86 23.63
CA GLN A 318 -0.65 28.49 23.29
C GLN A 318 -0.31 27.70 24.55
N LEU A 319 -0.86 26.49 24.68
CA LEU A 319 -0.53 25.56 25.77
C LEU A 319 0.91 25.08 25.59
N GLY A 320 1.86 25.75 26.23
CA GLY A 320 3.29 25.49 26.09
C GLY A 320 3.71 24.09 26.55
N LEU A 321 4.94 23.70 26.18
CA LEU A 321 5.53 22.39 26.47
C LEU A 321 5.38 21.98 27.96
N GLN A 322 5.49 22.94 28.88
CA GLN A 322 5.32 22.72 30.32
C GLN A 322 3.93 22.22 30.70
N THR A 323 2.87 22.71 30.05
CA THR A 323 1.50 22.24 30.29
C THR A 323 1.32 20.83 29.74
N GLY A 324 1.83 20.55 28.53
CA GLY A 324 1.84 19.20 27.96
C GLY A 324 2.57 18.19 28.84
N LEU A 325 3.75 18.54 29.37
CA LEU A 325 4.51 17.71 30.32
C LEU A 325 3.76 17.51 31.64
N ARG A 326 3.08 18.54 32.16
CA ARG A 326 2.27 18.43 33.38
C ARG A 326 1.07 17.49 33.18
N THR A 327 0.35 17.62 32.07
CA THR A 327 -0.77 16.71 31.73
C THR A 327 -0.27 15.28 31.50
N LEU A 328 0.87 15.08 30.84
CA LEU A 328 1.50 13.76 30.71
C LEU A 328 1.85 13.16 32.08
N SER A 329 2.44 13.94 33.00
CA SER A 329 2.76 13.44 34.35
C SER A 329 1.51 13.00 35.14
N GLN A 330 0.36 13.64 34.94
CA GLN A 330 -0.90 13.28 35.60
C GLN A 330 -1.48 11.94 35.13
N VAL A 331 -1.14 11.47 33.91
CA VAL A 331 -1.52 10.14 33.41
C VAL A 331 -0.70 9.02 34.08
N PHE A 332 0.47 9.34 34.63
CA PHE A 332 1.36 8.40 35.33
C PHE A 332 1.38 8.60 36.85
N ASP A 333 0.55 9.49 37.39
CA ASP A 333 0.44 9.71 38.83
C ASP A 333 -0.52 8.67 39.44
N PRO A 334 -0.04 7.73 40.28
CA PRO A 334 -0.85 6.63 40.80
C PRO A 334 -1.80 7.04 41.93
N THR A 335 -2.12 8.33 42.05
CA THR A 335 -2.98 8.91 43.09
C THR A 335 -4.36 9.37 42.59
N ASN A 336 -4.69 9.13 41.31
CA ASN A 336 -6.05 9.18 40.76
C ASN A 336 -6.69 7.79 40.68
#